data_AF-A0A421JH22-F1
#
_entry.id   AF-A0A421JH22-F1
#
_cell.length_a   1.000
_cell.length_b   1.000
_cell.length_c   1.000
_cell.angle_alpha   90.00
_cell.angle_beta   90.00
_cell.angle_gamma   90.00
#
_symmetry.space_group_name_H-M   'P 1'
#
loop_
_entity.id
_entity.type
_entity.pdbx_description
1 polymer ?
#
loop_
_entity_poly.entity_id
_entity_poly.type
_entity_poly.pdbx_seq_one_letter_code
_entity_poly.pdbx_strand_id
1 'polypeptide(L)'
;MSSESKIDIFLEDKNTLIQFSQDGDTYNFTTTLANSDVVPTNTTRLTQKELPPYLTTNKVFIVDSIKSGTGRDVDNKNLYSTIIQPLFKLLQIEYEYFATTSANSIIEFAQSLKSDDVTIIFISGDTSINEFINGLSESRANRNITIFPIPNGTGNGLALSVNLTSPIDSISKLITSTNKPQPFLYLVSFNTQEDPEGNGEYIMKVMKDVYNKGSHASDPDVTYEKVGPGDEITLKTNNTKPIRNRRFCVDGSIIALPEEEQCEIKVNISNNVHKNWNLYIIH
;
A
#
# COMPACT_ATOMS: atom_id res chain seq x y z
N MET A 1 -22.56 -5.03 -13.04
CA MET A 1 -22.54 -3.63 -13.51
C MET A 1 -21.33 -2.97 -12.87
N SER A 2 -20.25 -2.77 -13.64
CA SER A 2 -19.09 -2.00 -13.19
C SER A 2 -19.56 -0.54 -13.07
N SER A 3 -19.54 0.01 -11.86
CA SER A 3 -19.81 1.44 -11.65
C SER A 3 -18.56 2.22 -12.05
N GLU A 4 -18.66 3.02 -13.10
CA GLU A 4 -17.63 4.00 -13.45
C GLU A 4 -17.34 4.87 -12.21
N SER A 5 -16.08 4.91 -11.81
CA SER A 5 -15.63 5.78 -10.71
C SER A 5 -14.96 7.01 -11.32
N LYS A 6 -15.36 8.20 -10.90
CA LYS A 6 -14.91 9.47 -11.49
C LYS A 6 -14.56 10.46 -10.39
N ILE A 7 -13.44 11.16 -10.57
CA ILE A 7 -12.93 12.20 -9.70
C ILE A 7 -12.78 13.50 -10.49
N ASP A 8 -13.27 14.59 -9.90
CA ASP A 8 -13.12 15.95 -10.40
C ASP A 8 -12.35 16.79 -9.37
N ILE A 9 -11.29 17.46 -9.82
CA ILE A 9 -10.48 18.38 -9.01
C ILE A 9 -10.31 19.69 -9.76
N PHE A 10 -10.61 20.81 -9.11
CA PHE A 10 -10.42 22.14 -9.68
C PHE A 10 -9.15 22.78 -9.12
N LEU A 11 -8.19 23.02 -10.02
CA LEU A 11 -6.94 23.71 -9.72
C LEU A 11 -7.13 25.22 -9.90
N GLU A 12 -7.31 25.92 -8.79
CA GLU A 12 -7.81 27.30 -8.79
C GLU A 12 -6.81 28.29 -9.39
N ASP A 13 -5.52 28.13 -9.09
CA ASP A 13 -4.46 29.01 -9.59
C ASP A 13 -4.23 28.88 -11.10
N LYS A 14 -4.75 27.82 -11.73
CA LYS A 14 -4.67 27.60 -13.18
C LYS A 14 -6.04 27.63 -13.87
N ASN A 15 -7.13 27.91 -13.16
CA ASN A 15 -8.51 27.84 -13.67
C ASN A 15 -8.77 26.56 -14.48
N THR A 16 -8.27 25.42 -13.97
CA THR A 16 -8.27 24.15 -14.71
C THR A 16 -9.06 23.10 -13.94
N LEU A 17 -10.10 22.56 -14.57
CA LEU A 17 -10.81 21.38 -14.11
C LEU A 17 -10.07 20.13 -14.59
N ILE A 18 -9.58 19.34 -13.64
CA ILE A 18 -8.91 18.06 -13.83
C ILE A 18 -9.96 16.98 -13.59
N GLN A 19 -10.10 16.06 -14.54
CA GLN A 19 -11.01 14.94 -14.41
C GLN A 19 -10.25 13.65 -14.71
N PHE A 20 -10.41 12.66 -13.86
CA PHE A 20 -9.94 11.31 -14.15
C PHE A 20 -10.93 10.27 -13.66
N SER A 21 -11.03 9.18 -14.42
CA SER A 21 -11.98 8.11 -14.15
C SER A 21 -11.38 6.75 -14.44
N GLN A 22 -12.04 5.73 -13.91
CA GLN A 22 -11.77 4.32 -14.19
C GLN A 22 -13.08 3.63 -14.60
N ASP A 23 -13.05 2.99 -15.77
CA ASP A 23 -14.08 2.07 -16.25
C ASP A 23 -13.47 0.69 -16.52
N GLY A 24 -13.77 -0.26 -15.64
CA GLY A 24 -13.10 -1.56 -15.61
C GLY A 24 -11.59 -1.38 -15.43
N ASP A 25 -10.81 -1.83 -16.41
CA ASP A 25 -9.34 -1.71 -16.43
C ASP A 25 -8.84 -0.46 -17.16
N THR A 26 -9.74 0.40 -17.65
CA THR A 26 -9.41 1.56 -18.47
C THR A 26 -9.44 2.83 -17.65
N TYR A 27 -8.42 3.65 -17.81
CA TYR A 27 -8.29 4.96 -17.20
C TYR A 27 -8.52 6.07 -18.21
N ASN A 28 -9.05 7.19 -17.74
CA ASN A 28 -9.18 8.41 -18.53
C ASN A 28 -8.66 9.59 -17.74
N PHE A 29 -8.06 10.56 -18.43
CA PHE A 29 -7.59 11.82 -17.87
C PHE A 29 -7.90 12.96 -18.83
N THR A 30 -8.57 13.99 -18.35
CA THR A 30 -8.85 15.20 -19.12
C THR A 30 -8.63 16.44 -18.28
N THR A 31 -8.26 17.53 -18.95
CA THR A 31 -8.13 18.85 -18.35
C THR A 31 -8.88 19.85 -19.21
N THR A 32 -9.71 20.68 -18.59
CA THR A 32 -10.45 21.74 -19.29
C THR A 32 -10.28 23.06 -18.55
N LEU A 33 -10.15 24.16 -19.29
CA LEU A 33 -10.24 25.49 -18.69
C LEU A 33 -11.67 25.71 -18.22
N ALA A 34 -11.85 26.08 -16.96
CA ALA A 34 -13.15 26.26 -16.36
C ALA A 34 -13.16 27.52 -15.48
N ASN A 35 -14.26 28.28 -15.57
CA ASN A 35 -14.51 29.39 -14.66
C ASN A 35 -14.97 28.83 -13.31
N SER A 36 -14.40 29.36 -12.21
CA SER A 36 -14.69 28.90 -10.84
C SER A 36 -16.19 28.85 -10.51
N ASP A 37 -16.98 29.78 -11.05
CA ASP A 37 -18.43 29.91 -10.84
C ASP A 37 -19.26 28.80 -11.51
N VAL A 38 -18.67 28.10 -12.49
CA VAL A 38 -19.34 27.03 -13.28
C VAL A 38 -18.95 25.64 -12.78
N VAL A 39 -17.93 25.57 -11.91
CA VAL A 39 -17.48 24.31 -11.31
C VAL A 39 -18.45 23.88 -10.21
N PRO A 40 -18.97 22.64 -10.24
CA PRO A 40 -19.85 22.12 -9.21
C PRO A 40 -19.30 22.31 -7.78
N THR A 41 -20.17 22.60 -6.82
CA THR A 41 -19.77 22.85 -5.43
C THR A 41 -19.18 21.63 -4.72
N ASN A 42 -19.44 20.43 -5.23
CA ASN A 42 -18.91 19.16 -4.71
C ASN A 42 -17.54 18.77 -5.33
N THR A 43 -17.01 19.57 -6.26
CA THR A 43 -15.67 19.37 -6.82
C THR A 43 -14.61 19.74 -5.79
N THR A 44 -13.64 18.86 -5.58
CA THR A 44 -12.49 19.13 -4.72
C THR A 44 -11.69 20.31 -5.28
N ARG A 45 -11.37 21.31 -4.45
CA ARG A 45 -10.60 22.49 -4.85
C ARG A 45 -9.22 22.43 -4.25
N LEU A 46 -8.22 22.82 -5.04
CA LEU A 46 -6.82 22.79 -4.65
C LEU A 46 -6.09 23.95 -5.34
N THR A 47 -5.11 24.52 -4.66
CA THR A 47 -4.07 25.37 -5.24
C THR A 47 -2.72 24.65 -5.21
N GLN A 48 -1.79 25.05 -6.09
CA GLN A 48 -0.45 24.46 -6.10
C GLN A 48 0.30 24.61 -4.75
N LYS A 49 -0.05 25.60 -3.91
CA LYS A 49 0.53 25.79 -2.57
C LYS A 49 -0.03 24.85 -1.50
N GLU A 50 -1.20 24.29 -1.74
CA GLU A 50 -1.85 23.33 -0.85
C GLU A 50 -1.42 21.89 -1.14
N LEU A 51 -0.54 21.69 -2.13
CA LEU A 51 0.03 20.38 -2.40
C LEU A 51 0.76 19.84 -1.15
N PRO A 52 0.56 18.55 -0.83
CA PRO A 52 1.15 17.98 0.37
C PRO A 52 2.69 18.08 0.40
N PRO A 53 3.32 18.39 1.56
CA PRO A 53 4.77 18.57 1.66
C PRO A 53 5.59 17.36 1.20
N TYR A 54 5.04 16.14 1.31
CA TYR A 54 5.71 14.93 0.85
C TYR A 54 5.80 14.85 -0.69
N LEU A 55 5.07 15.66 -1.45
CA LEU A 55 5.20 15.79 -2.91
C LEU A 55 6.05 16.97 -3.34
N THR A 56 6.28 17.95 -2.45
CA THR A 56 6.93 19.22 -2.82
C THR A 56 8.27 19.46 -2.13
N THR A 57 8.51 18.82 -0.99
CA THR A 57 9.73 18.98 -0.18
C THR A 57 10.65 17.76 -0.25
N ASN A 58 10.07 16.56 -0.34
CA ASN A 58 10.82 15.32 -0.40
C ASN A 58 11.24 15.00 -1.83
N LYS A 59 12.28 14.17 -1.98
CA LYS A 59 12.56 13.56 -3.27
C LYS A 59 11.49 12.51 -3.59
N VAL A 60 10.79 12.65 -4.72
CA VAL A 60 9.68 11.77 -5.08
C VAL A 60 10.14 10.70 -6.07
N PHE A 61 9.74 9.46 -5.81
CA PHE A 61 9.90 8.33 -6.71
C PHE A 61 8.55 7.69 -7.01
N ILE A 62 8.36 7.26 -8.26
CA ILE A 62 7.25 6.40 -8.66
C ILE A 62 7.83 5.05 -9.01
N VAL A 63 7.46 4.02 -8.25
CA VAL A 63 7.83 2.63 -8.50
C VAL A 63 6.64 1.93 -9.14
N ASP A 64 6.78 1.58 -10.42
CA ASP A 64 5.77 0.84 -11.18
C ASP A 64 6.18 -0.63 -11.33
N SER A 65 5.46 -1.50 -10.63
CA SER A 65 5.59 -2.95 -10.79
C SER A 65 4.83 -3.38 -12.03
N ILE A 66 5.46 -3.33 -13.21
CA ILE A 66 4.83 -3.55 -14.52
C ILE A 66 4.12 -4.92 -14.60
N LYS A 67 4.61 -5.93 -13.87
CA LYS A 67 4.00 -7.27 -13.83
C LYS A 67 2.81 -7.39 -12.87
N SER A 68 2.57 -6.39 -12.02
CA SER A 68 1.34 -6.33 -11.24
C SER A 68 0.19 -5.89 -12.15
N GLY A 69 -0.99 -6.50 -12.03
CA GLY A 69 -2.15 -6.21 -12.90
C GLY A 69 -2.06 -6.82 -14.31
N THR A 70 -3.21 -7.14 -14.90
CA THR A 70 -3.32 -7.82 -16.20
C THR A 70 -3.50 -6.83 -17.35
N GLY A 71 -2.66 -6.90 -18.40
CA GLY A 71 -2.88 -6.21 -19.67
C GLY A 71 -2.56 -4.71 -19.68
N ARG A 72 -1.55 -4.27 -18.93
CA ARG A 72 -1.11 -2.86 -18.83
C ARG A 72 -0.43 -2.28 -20.09
N ASP A 73 -0.13 -3.10 -21.10
CA ASP A 73 0.58 -2.69 -22.32
C ASP A 73 -0.30 -1.90 -23.32
N VAL A 74 -1.59 -1.71 -23.01
CA VAL A 74 -2.49 -0.85 -23.79
C VAL A 74 -2.49 0.55 -23.16
N ASP A 75 -2.32 1.60 -23.96
CA ASP A 75 -2.09 2.97 -23.51
C ASP A 75 -3.07 3.43 -22.41
N ASN A 76 -4.36 3.14 -22.57
CA ASN A 76 -5.41 3.55 -21.64
C ASN A 76 -5.57 2.63 -20.42
N LYS A 77 -4.81 1.55 -20.31
CA LYS A 77 -4.78 0.67 -19.13
C LYS A 77 -3.58 0.96 -18.21
N ASN A 78 -2.63 1.76 -18.68
CA ASN A 78 -1.48 2.15 -17.90
C ASN A 78 -1.79 3.39 -17.04
N LEU A 79 -1.95 3.17 -15.74
CA LEU A 79 -2.26 4.22 -14.77
C LEU A 79 -1.20 5.34 -14.73
N TYR A 80 0.07 4.98 -14.87
CA TYR A 80 1.17 5.92 -14.82
C TYR A 80 1.12 6.88 -16.01
N SER A 81 1.14 6.38 -17.23
CA SER A 81 1.15 7.22 -18.44
C SER A 81 -0.18 7.95 -18.66
N THR A 82 -1.30 7.34 -18.25
CA THR A 82 -2.63 7.92 -18.48
C THR A 82 -2.99 9.02 -17.47
N ILE A 83 -2.71 8.82 -16.18
CA ILE A 83 -3.14 9.75 -15.12
C ILE A 83 -1.97 10.40 -14.41
N ILE A 84 -1.06 9.60 -13.83
CA ILE A 84 -0.07 10.13 -12.87
C ILE A 84 0.92 11.08 -13.57
N GLN A 85 1.48 10.68 -14.71
CA GLN A 85 2.42 11.50 -15.46
C GLN A 85 1.83 12.85 -15.91
N PRO A 86 0.68 12.91 -16.60
CA PRO A 86 0.11 14.20 -17.01
C PRO A 86 -0.34 15.05 -15.81
N LEU A 87 -0.85 14.43 -14.74
CA LEU A 87 -1.20 15.12 -13.51
C LEU A 87 0.01 15.75 -12.83
N PHE A 88 1.11 15.01 -12.66
CA PHE A 88 2.33 15.50 -12.02
C PHE A 88 2.96 16.61 -12.85
N LYS A 89 2.92 16.50 -14.19
CA LYS A 89 3.35 17.57 -15.10
C LYS A 89 2.52 18.84 -14.93
N LEU A 90 1.18 18.71 -14.83
CA LEU A 90 0.29 19.85 -14.62
C LEU A 90 0.54 20.52 -13.26
N LEU A 91 0.77 19.72 -12.21
CA LEU A 91 1.04 20.18 -10.85
C LEU A 91 2.50 20.61 -10.62
N GLN A 92 3.36 20.43 -11.61
CA GLN A 92 4.81 20.71 -11.54
C GLN A 92 5.50 19.98 -10.38
N ILE A 93 5.11 18.72 -10.16
CA ILE A 93 5.76 17.84 -9.18
C ILE A 93 6.96 17.19 -9.85
N GLU A 94 8.15 17.39 -9.27
CA GLU A 94 9.37 16.72 -9.72
C GLU A 94 9.43 15.30 -9.14
N TYR A 95 9.75 14.32 -9.98
CA TYR A 95 9.85 12.92 -9.58
C TYR A 95 10.81 12.12 -10.46
N GLU A 96 11.29 11.00 -9.93
CA GLU A 96 12.00 9.97 -10.69
C GLU A 96 11.08 8.75 -10.92
N TYR A 97 11.05 8.25 -12.15
CA TYR A 97 10.26 7.09 -12.52
C TYR A 97 11.13 5.82 -12.54
N PHE A 98 10.67 4.77 -11.86
CA PHE A 98 11.33 3.48 -11.81
C PHE A 98 10.32 2.38 -12.18
N ALA A 99 10.56 1.71 -13.30
CA ALA A 99 9.74 0.60 -13.76
C ALA A 99 10.49 -0.73 -13.55
N THR A 100 9.83 -1.72 -12.95
CA THR A 100 10.47 -3.02 -12.68
C THR A 100 10.75 -3.78 -13.97
N THR A 101 11.97 -4.31 -14.13
CA THR A 101 12.38 -5.13 -15.28
C THR A 101 12.64 -6.59 -14.90
N SER A 102 12.84 -6.87 -13.61
CA SER A 102 13.14 -8.18 -13.06
C SER A 102 12.49 -8.37 -11.68
N ALA A 103 12.57 -9.59 -11.13
CA ALA A 103 12.12 -9.87 -9.77
C ALA A 103 12.99 -9.16 -8.69
N ASN A 104 14.19 -8.70 -9.05
CA ASN A 104 15.11 -8.05 -8.10
C ASN A 104 15.06 -6.52 -8.20
N SER A 105 14.36 -5.95 -9.18
CA SER A 105 14.37 -4.50 -9.44
C SER A 105 14.03 -3.67 -8.21
N ILE A 106 13.05 -4.09 -7.41
CA ILE A 106 12.61 -3.36 -6.23
C ILE A 106 13.67 -3.40 -5.12
N ILE A 107 14.32 -4.55 -4.93
CA ILE A 107 15.40 -4.71 -3.97
C ILE A 107 16.59 -3.85 -4.38
N GLU A 108 16.99 -3.90 -5.66
CA GLU A 108 18.07 -3.09 -6.21
C GLU A 108 17.77 -1.59 -6.07
N PHE A 109 16.52 -1.18 -6.31
CA PHE A 109 16.07 0.19 -6.08
C PHE A 109 16.19 0.59 -4.59
N ALA A 110 15.71 -0.25 -3.67
CA ALA A 110 15.80 0.00 -2.23
C ALA A 110 17.25 0.18 -1.77
N GLN A 111 18.18 -0.61 -2.32
CA GLN A 111 19.61 -0.53 -2.04
C GLN A 111 20.27 0.72 -2.62
N SER A 112 19.70 1.29 -3.69
CA SER A 112 20.21 2.50 -4.34
C SER A 112 19.86 3.79 -3.59
N LEU A 113 18.91 3.73 -2.64
CA LEU A 113 18.47 4.91 -1.90
C LEU A 113 19.61 5.53 -1.09
N LYS A 114 19.72 6.85 -1.21
CA LYS A 114 20.68 7.68 -0.49
C LYS A 114 20.03 8.28 0.75
N SER A 115 20.83 8.86 1.64
CA SER A 115 20.38 9.43 2.92
C SER A 115 19.65 10.78 2.79
N ASP A 116 18.66 10.89 1.90
CA ASP A 116 17.71 12.00 1.78
C ASP A 116 16.32 11.57 2.30
N ASP A 117 15.46 12.53 2.63
CA ASP A 117 14.05 12.23 2.90
C ASP A 117 13.32 12.01 1.57
N VAL A 118 12.64 10.86 1.45
CA VAL A 118 12.06 10.39 0.19
C VAL A 118 10.57 10.09 0.34
N THR A 119 9.84 10.28 -0.76
CA THR A 119 8.47 9.82 -0.93
C THR A 119 8.44 8.84 -2.08
N ILE A 120 7.89 7.65 -1.85
CA ILE A 120 7.86 6.56 -2.82
C ILE A 120 6.42 6.15 -3.02
N ILE A 121 5.94 6.38 -4.25
CA ILE A 121 4.60 6.04 -4.69
C ILE A 121 4.69 4.67 -5.39
N PHE A 122 4.03 3.67 -4.83
CA PHE A 122 4.05 2.31 -5.33
C PHE A 122 2.79 2.02 -6.15
N ILE A 123 2.94 1.84 -7.46
CA ILE A 123 1.87 1.31 -8.33
C ILE A 123 2.02 -0.22 -8.36
N SER A 124 1.60 -0.87 -7.28
CA SER A 124 1.91 -2.29 -7.06
C SER A 124 0.97 -2.96 -6.04
N GLY A 125 1.20 -4.24 -5.75
CA GLY A 125 0.57 -4.95 -4.63
C GLY A 125 1.50 -5.03 -3.40
N ASP A 126 1.03 -5.67 -2.34
CA ASP A 126 1.72 -5.71 -1.03
C ASP A 126 3.15 -6.26 -1.10
N THR A 127 3.40 -7.28 -1.94
CA THR A 127 4.71 -7.91 -2.09
C THR A 127 5.81 -6.92 -2.45
N SER A 128 5.52 -5.97 -3.33
CA SER A 128 6.49 -4.97 -3.78
C SER A 128 6.95 -4.05 -2.65
N ILE A 129 6.05 -3.67 -1.74
CA ILE A 129 6.40 -2.84 -0.59
C ILE A 129 7.22 -3.64 0.42
N ASN A 130 6.88 -4.93 0.61
CA ASN A 130 7.65 -5.83 1.46
C ASN A 130 9.08 -6.05 0.94
N GLU A 131 9.24 -6.35 -0.36
CA GLU A 131 10.55 -6.48 -1.02
C GLU A 131 11.39 -5.21 -0.86
N PHE A 132 10.75 -4.04 -0.99
CA PHE A 132 11.40 -2.76 -0.81
C PHE A 132 11.93 -2.58 0.63
N ILE A 133 11.08 -2.76 1.64
CA ILE A 133 11.48 -2.59 3.06
C ILE A 133 12.62 -3.54 3.42
N ASN A 134 12.49 -4.81 3.04
CA ASN A 134 13.50 -5.83 3.31
C ASN A 134 14.81 -5.58 2.54
N GLY A 135 14.72 -4.97 1.35
CA GLY A 135 15.85 -4.59 0.51
C GLY A 135 16.61 -3.35 0.96
N LEU A 136 16.07 -2.55 1.90
CA LEU A 136 16.73 -1.31 2.34
C LEU A 136 18.14 -1.57 2.89
N SER A 137 19.08 -0.69 2.54
CA SER A 137 20.40 -0.61 3.18
C SER A 137 20.32 0.24 4.45
N GLU A 138 21.25 0.03 5.39
CA GLU A 138 21.35 0.87 6.58
C GLU A 138 21.66 2.34 6.21
N SER A 139 20.80 3.25 6.67
CA SER A 139 21.01 4.69 6.47
C SER A 139 22.09 5.20 7.40
N ARG A 140 22.91 6.13 6.91
CA ARG A 140 23.95 6.83 7.67
C ARG A 140 23.38 7.86 8.65
N ALA A 141 22.10 8.19 8.54
CA ALA A 141 21.39 9.14 9.39
C ALA A 141 19.92 8.73 9.54
N ASN A 142 19.26 9.20 10.59
CA ASN A 142 17.81 9.02 10.75
C ASN A 142 17.08 9.81 9.65
N ARG A 143 16.61 9.10 8.62
CA ARG A 143 15.94 9.68 7.45
C ARG A 143 14.55 9.12 7.28
N ASN A 144 13.68 9.87 6.61
CA ASN A 144 12.28 9.53 6.48
C ASN A 144 12.00 8.93 5.09
N ILE A 145 11.36 7.76 5.06
CA ILE A 145 10.74 7.21 3.86
C ILE A 145 9.24 7.29 4.04
N THR A 146 8.60 8.04 3.15
CA THR A 146 7.15 8.12 3.05
C THR A 146 6.69 7.20 1.93
N ILE A 147 5.85 6.22 2.24
CA ILE A 147 5.33 5.22 1.31
C ILE A 147 3.86 5.57 1.02
N PHE A 148 3.51 5.61 -0.27
CA PHE A 148 2.13 5.77 -0.70
C PHE A 148 1.74 4.60 -1.62
N PRO A 149 0.90 3.66 -1.16
CA PRO A 149 0.49 2.51 -1.98
C PRO A 149 -0.71 2.86 -2.87
N ILE A 150 -0.60 2.65 -4.18
CA ILE A 150 -1.71 2.70 -5.12
C ILE A 150 -2.12 1.24 -5.42
N PRO A 151 -3.34 0.80 -5.03
CA PRO A 151 -3.76 -0.59 -5.09
C PRO A 151 -3.93 -1.05 -6.54
N ASN A 152 -2.92 -1.72 -7.09
CA ASN A 152 -2.94 -2.17 -8.49
C ASN A 152 -2.52 -3.65 -8.64
N GLY A 153 -2.58 -4.40 -7.54
CA GLY A 153 -2.41 -5.86 -7.47
C GLY A 153 -3.72 -6.61 -7.14
N THR A 154 -3.64 -7.94 -7.01
CA THR A 154 -4.78 -8.80 -6.65
C THR A 154 -5.02 -8.89 -5.14
N GLY A 155 -3.98 -8.70 -4.34
CA GLY A 155 -4.02 -8.51 -2.89
C GLY A 155 -3.39 -7.16 -2.55
N ASN A 156 -4.20 -6.23 -2.07
CA ASN A 156 -3.80 -4.87 -1.68
C ASN A 156 -4.13 -4.63 -0.20
N GLY A 157 -3.87 -5.62 0.64
CA GLY A 157 -4.23 -5.60 2.06
C GLY A 157 -3.66 -4.38 2.78
N LEU A 158 -2.43 -3.97 2.44
CA LEU A 158 -1.82 -2.77 3.01
C LEU A 158 -2.61 -1.53 2.60
N ALA A 159 -2.84 -1.32 1.30
CA ALA A 159 -3.59 -0.17 0.78
C ALA A 159 -5.03 -0.12 1.35
N LEU A 160 -5.71 -1.26 1.42
CA LEU A 160 -7.05 -1.35 1.99
C LEU A 160 -7.08 -1.02 3.48
N SER A 161 -6.06 -1.44 4.24
CA SER A 161 -5.96 -1.13 5.69
C SER A 161 -5.86 0.37 5.95
N VAL A 162 -5.35 1.11 4.96
CA VAL A 162 -5.22 2.56 4.97
C VAL A 162 -6.34 3.26 4.18
N ASN A 163 -7.45 2.58 3.88
CA ASN A 163 -8.59 3.13 3.15
C ASN A 163 -8.25 3.63 1.73
N LEU A 164 -7.23 3.06 1.09
CA LEU A 164 -6.89 3.26 -0.32
C LEU A 164 -7.53 2.10 -1.11
N THR A 165 -8.79 2.29 -1.49
CA THR A 165 -9.67 1.22 -2.01
C THR A 165 -9.71 1.09 -3.52
N SER A 166 -9.32 2.14 -4.26
CA SER A 166 -9.25 2.12 -5.72
C SER A 166 -8.03 2.93 -6.21
N PRO A 167 -7.49 2.64 -7.40
CA PRO A 167 -6.39 3.41 -7.99
C PRO A 167 -6.70 4.91 -8.09
N ILE A 168 -7.88 5.27 -8.59
CA ILE A 168 -8.23 6.68 -8.81
C ILE A 168 -8.51 7.44 -7.51
N ASP A 169 -9.17 6.81 -6.52
CA ASP A 169 -9.39 7.43 -5.21
C ASP A 169 -8.04 7.66 -4.51
N SER A 170 -7.11 6.72 -4.70
CA SER A 170 -5.75 6.84 -4.17
C SER A 170 -5.00 8.01 -4.79
N ILE A 171 -5.15 8.26 -6.10
CA ILE A 171 -4.54 9.43 -6.74
C ILE A 171 -5.16 10.74 -6.22
N SER A 172 -6.48 10.78 -6.01
CA SER A 172 -7.12 11.94 -5.39
C SER A 172 -6.55 12.23 -4.00
N LYS A 173 -6.44 11.18 -3.15
CA LYS A 173 -5.87 11.26 -1.82
C LYS A 173 -4.38 11.61 -1.82
N LEU A 174 -3.63 11.12 -2.79
CA LEU A 174 -2.19 11.40 -2.94
C LEU A 174 -1.92 12.91 -3.00
N ILE A 175 -2.77 13.68 -3.68
CA ILE A 175 -2.57 15.12 -3.86
C ILE A 175 -3.39 15.99 -2.92
N THR A 176 -4.25 15.41 -2.07
CA THR A 176 -5.13 16.13 -1.15
C THR A 176 -4.89 15.81 0.32
N SER A 177 -4.36 14.63 0.66
CA SER A 177 -4.11 14.23 2.04
C SER A 177 -2.85 14.90 2.57
N THR A 178 -2.92 15.46 3.78
CA THR A 178 -1.76 15.99 4.51
C THR A 178 -1.45 15.18 5.76
N ASN A 179 -2.26 14.17 6.05
CA ASN A 179 -2.14 13.36 7.25
C ASN A 179 -1.03 12.30 7.05
N LYS A 180 -0.17 12.17 8.06
CA LYS A 180 0.71 11.01 8.26
C LYS A 180 0.08 10.12 9.34
N PRO A 181 -0.90 9.29 9.00
CA PRO A 181 -1.44 8.33 9.94
C PRO A 181 -0.34 7.32 10.31
N GLN A 182 -0.22 7.02 11.60
CA GLN A 182 0.50 5.82 12.02
C GLN A 182 -0.49 4.67 11.93
N PRO A 183 -0.26 3.66 11.07
CA PRO A 183 -1.12 2.49 11.06
C PRO A 183 -1.02 1.82 12.44
N PHE A 184 -2.16 1.61 13.08
CA PHE A 184 -2.21 0.75 14.24
C PHE A 184 -2.12 -0.69 13.75
N LEU A 185 -1.24 -1.46 14.36
CA LEU A 185 -1.16 -2.90 14.10
C LEU A 185 -2.22 -3.59 14.96
N TYR A 186 -2.83 -4.62 14.39
CA TYR A 186 -3.77 -5.48 15.09
C TYR A 186 -3.34 -6.93 14.95
N LEU A 187 -3.34 -7.65 16.07
CA LEU A 187 -3.22 -9.10 16.11
C LEU A 187 -4.57 -9.71 15.75
N VAL A 188 -4.57 -10.53 14.70
CA VAL A 188 -5.70 -11.40 14.35
C VAL A 188 -5.30 -12.83 14.68
N SER A 189 -6.03 -13.49 15.59
CA SER A 189 -5.79 -14.90 15.90
C SER A 189 -7.10 -15.67 16.05
N PHE A 190 -7.12 -16.91 15.59
CA PHE A 190 -8.28 -17.80 15.65
C PHE A 190 -7.80 -19.24 15.61
N ASN A 191 -8.54 -20.15 16.24
CA ASN A 191 -8.23 -21.57 16.19
C ASN A 191 -8.71 -22.17 14.87
N THR A 192 -7.95 -23.13 14.32
CA THR A 192 -8.43 -23.92 13.18
C THR A 192 -9.62 -24.77 13.62
N GLN A 193 -10.64 -24.87 12.77
CA GLN A 193 -11.79 -25.77 12.99
C GLN A 193 -11.55 -27.12 12.31
N GLU A 194 -12.33 -28.13 12.69
CA GLU A 194 -12.31 -29.43 12.00
C GLU A 194 -12.65 -29.22 10.51
N ASP A 195 -11.79 -29.75 9.65
CA ASP A 195 -11.90 -29.65 8.21
C ASP A 195 -11.82 -31.06 7.60
N PRO A 196 -12.96 -31.76 7.51
CA PRO A 196 -13.01 -33.13 7.00
C PRO A 196 -12.53 -33.26 5.55
N GLU A 197 -12.63 -32.17 4.77
CA GLU A 197 -12.24 -32.12 3.36
C GLU A 197 -10.77 -31.67 3.18
N GLY A 198 -10.15 -31.09 4.21
CA GLY A 198 -8.77 -30.61 4.21
C GLY A 198 -8.53 -29.44 3.26
N ASN A 199 -9.58 -28.70 2.91
CA ASN A 199 -9.56 -27.65 1.89
C ASN A 199 -9.32 -26.24 2.49
N GLY A 200 -9.27 -26.12 3.82
CA GLY A 200 -9.01 -24.89 4.55
C GLY A 200 -10.17 -23.89 4.51
N GLU A 201 -11.40 -24.34 4.26
CA GLU A 201 -12.58 -23.48 4.05
C GLU A 201 -12.78 -22.45 5.16
N TYR A 202 -12.67 -22.87 6.42
CA TYR A 202 -12.85 -21.97 7.57
C TYR A 202 -11.79 -20.86 7.61
N ILE A 203 -10.51 -21.21 7.43
CA ILE A 203 -9.41 -20.23 7.38
C ILE A 203 -9.65 -19.26 6.23
N MET A 204 -10.02 -19.77 5.05
CA MET A 204 -10.29 -18.94 3.88
C MET A 204 -11.53 -18.05 4.06
N LYS A 205 -12.54 -18.49 4.81
CA LYS A 205 -13.70 -17.67 5.19
C LYS A 205 -13.25 -16.50 6.06
N VAL A 206 -12.50 -16.74 7.14
CA VAL A 206 -12.02 -15.68 8.03
C VAL A 206 -11.10 -14.70 7.27
N MET A 207 -10.21 -15.20 6.41
CA MET A 207 -9.34 -14.35 5.59
C MET A 207 -10.10 -13.52 4.54
N LYS A 208 -11.24 -14.03 4.03
CA LYS A 208 -12.10 -13.29 3.09
C LYS A 208 -12.95 -12.22 3.77
N ASP A 209 -13.32 -12.42 5.03
CA ASP A 209 -14.12 -11.48 5.80
C ASP A 209 -13.44 -10.11 5.99
N VAL A 210 -12.11 -10.03 5.82
CA VAL A 210 -11.38 -8.74 5.69
C VAL A 210 -11.98 -7.86 4.59
N TYR A 211 -12.31 -8.44 3.44
CA TYR A 211 -12.84 -7.69 2.29
C TYR A 211 -14.32 -7.32 2.46
N ASN A 212 -15.02 -7.95 3.40
CA ASN A 212 -16.39 -7.60 3.78
C ASN A 212 -16.39 -6.55 4.90
N LYS A 213 -15.76 -5.39 4.63
CA LYS A 213 -15.66 -4.27 5.59
C LYS A 213 -15.06 -4.67 6.94
N GLY A 214 -14.12 -5.62 6.94
CA GLY A 214 -13.46 -6.09 8.15
C GLY A 214 -14.37 -6.90 9.09
N SER A 215 -15.37 -7.61 8.58
CA SER A 215 -16.37 -8.31 9.41
C SER A 215 -15.78 -9.36 10.36
N HIS A 216 -14.57 -9.88 10.06
CA HIS A 216 -13.83 -10.79 10.94
C HIS A 216 -13.56 -10.18 12.33
N ALA A 217 -13.45 -8.86 12.46
CA ALA A 217 -13.19 -8.20 13.74
C ALA A 217 -14.39 -8.30 14.72
N SER A 218 -15.57 -8.69 14.23
CA SER A 218 -16.76 -8.94 15.03
C SER A 218 -17.09 -10.43 15.17
N ASP A 219 -16.25 -11.32 14.62
CA ASP A 219 -16.42 -12.76 14.73
C ASP A 219 -16.02 -13.21 16.15
N PRO A 220 -16.90 -13.88 16.91
CA PRO A 220 -16.60 -14.29 18.28
C PRO A 220 -15.46 -15.33 18.38
N ASP A 221 -15.14 -16.03 17.30
CA ASP A 221 -14.05 -17.00 17.23
C ASP A 221 -12.71 -16.35 16.83
N VAL A 222 -12.70 -15.03 16.60
CA VAL A 222 -11.54 -14.24 16.20
C VAL A 222 -11.14 -13.29 17.31
N THR A 223 -9.89 -13.41 17.76
CA THR A 223 -9.23 -12.39 18.56
C THR A 223 -8.78 -11.27 17.63
N TYR A 224 -9.19 -10.04 17.91
CA TYR A 224 -8.80 -8.84 17.17
C TYR A 224 -8.32 -7.77 18.15
N GLU A 225 -7.00 -7.73 18.39
CA GLU A 225 -6.41 -6.91 19.45
C GLU A 225 -5.43 -5.91 18.88
N LYS A 226 -5.52 -4.66 19.33
CA LYS A 226 -4.54 -3.64 18.95
C LYS A 226 -3.21 -3.93 19.64
N VAL A 227 -2.13 -3.86 18.87
CA VAL A 227 -0.78 -4.04 19.35
C VAL A 227 0.10 -2.82 19.01
N GLY A 228 1.12 -2.58 19.81
CA GLY A 228 1.98 -1.40 19.70
C GLY A 228 3.44 -1.65 20.13
N PRO A 229 4.29 -0.62 19.98
CA PRO A 229 5.71 -0.74 20.31
C PRO A 229 5.93 -1.18 21.75
N GLY A 230 6.71 -2.25 21.93
CA GLY A 230 7.00 -2.84 23.23
C GLY A 230 6.12 -4.04 23.60
N ASP A 231 5.06 -4.32 22.84
CA ASP A 231 4.30 -5.56 22.97
C ASP A 231 5.12 -6.76 22.45
N GLU A 232 4.92 -7.91 23.08
CA GLU A 232 5.52 -9.19 22.69
C GLU A 232 4.40 -10.22 22.43
N ILE A 233 4.39 -10.79 21.24
CA ILE A 233 3.54 -11.94 20.92
C ILE A 233 4.36 -13.20 21.12
N THR A 234 3.94 -14.05 22.05
CA THR A 234 4.56 -15.36 22.28
C THR A 234 3.69 -16.46 21.69
N LEU A 235 4.20 -17.15 20.67
CA LEU A 235 3.57 -18.34 20.11
C LEU A 235 4.24 -19.59 20.66
N LYS A 236 3.48 -20.43 21.37
CA LYS A 236 3.94 -21.73 21.84
C LYS A 236 3.33 -22.82 20.99
N THR A 237 4.18 -23.72 20.48
CA THR A 237 3.78 -24.83 19.61
C THR A 237 4.18 -26.15 20.24
N ASN A 238 3.33 -27.16 20.06
CA ASN A 238 3.59 -28.53 20.48
C ASN A 238 3.51 -29.46 19.25
N ASN A 239 4.20 -30.60 19.29
CA ASN A 239 4.10 -31.65 18.27
C ASN A 239 4.45 -31.16 16.85
N THR A 240 5.67 -30.64 16.68
CA THR A 240 6.10 -29.94 15.46
C THR A 240 6.45 -30.87 14.27
N LYS A 241 6.15 -32.17 14.37
CA LYS A 241 6.18 -33.11 13.24
C LYS A 241 4.76 -33.24 12.69
N PRO A 242 4.49 -33.04 11.37
CA PRO A 242 5.37 -32.76 10.23
C PRO A 242 5.66 -31.26 9.95
N ILE A 243 6.63 -30.96 9.07
CA ILE A 243 7.08 -29.58 8.72
C ILE A 243 5.95 -28.60 8.41
N ARG A 244 4.85 -29.05 7.78
CA ARG A 244 3.69 -28.21 7.46
C ARG A 244 3.05 -27.56 8.69
N ASN A 245 3.16 -28.18 9.87
CA ASN A 245 2.61 -27.70 11.13
C ASN A 245 3.51 -26.66 11.83
N ARG A 246 4.72 -26.43 11.30
CA ARG A 246 5.74 -25.58 11.90
C ARG A 246 6.29 -24.52 10.95
N ARG A 247 5.51 -24.15 9.93
CA ARG A 247 5.83 -23.06 9.00
C ARG A 247 5.02 -21.82 9.34
N PHE A 248 5.69 -20.67 9.39
CA PHE A 248 5.10 -19.37 9.69
C PHE A 248 5.53 -18.37 8.63
N CYS A 249 4.62 -17.51 8.21
CA CYS A 249 4.98 -16.33 7.43
C CYS A 249 5.29 -15.20 8.43
N VAL A 250 6.52 -14.70 8.43
CA VAL A 250 6.93 -13.52 9.19
C VAL A 250 7.48 -12.52 8.18
N ASP A 251 6.86 -11.35 8.10
CA ASP A 251 7.22 -10.27 7.17
C ASP A 251 7.41 -10.73 5.72
N GLY A 252 6.51 -11.59 5.21
CA GLY A 252 6.54 -12.11 3.85
C GLY A 252 7.51 -13.28 3.63
N SER A 253 8.28 -13.66 4.65
CA SER A 253 9.21 -14.78 4.62
C SER A 253 8.64 -16.01 5.31
N ILE A 254 8.70 -17.17 4.65
CA ILE A 254 8.31 -18.44 5.26
C ILE A 254 9.46 -19.00 6.09
N ILE A 255 9.28 -19.04 7.41
CA ILE A 255 10.20 -19.62 8.38
C ILE A 255 9.65 -20.97 8.81
N ALA A 256 10.51 -21.99 8.86
CA ALA A 256 10.18 -23.28 9.47
C ALA A 256 10.90 -23.41 10.81
N LEU A 257 10.16 -23.70 11.89
CA LEU A 257 10.77 -23.98 13.20
C LEU A 257 11.57 -25.28 13.18
N PRO A 258 12.50 -25.50 14.12
CA PRO A 258 13.12 -26.81 14.31
C PRO A 258 12.09 -27.89 14.68
N GLU A 259 12.49 -29.14 14.52
CA GLU A 259 11.67 -30.31 14.82
C GLU A 259 11.80 -30.71 16.30
N GLU A 260 11.03 -30.05 17.15
CA GLU A 260 11.03 -30.23 18.61
C GLU A 260 9.64 -30.64 19.14
N GLU A 261 9.59 -31.26 20.32
CA GLU A 261 8.30 -31.55 20.97
C GLU A 261 7.55 -30.28 21.35
N GLN A 262 8.30 -29.25 21.77
CA GLN A 262 7.80 -27.93 22.13
C GLN A 262 8.72 -26.86 21.54
N CYS A 263 8.15 -25.81 20.98
CA CYS A 263 8.91 -24.65 20.49
C CYS A 263 8.18 -23.35 20.85
N GLU A 264 8.95 -22.32 21.17
CA GLU A 264 8.46 -20.98 21.50
C GLU A 264 9.03 -19.98 20.49
N ILE A 265 8.16 -19.20 19.86
CA ILE A 265 8.53 -18.03 19.06
C ILE A 265 8.10 -16.77 19.82
N LYS A 266 8.98 -15.78 19.84
CA LYS A 266 8.66 -14.43 20.31
C LYS A 266 8.73 -13.46 19.14
N VAL A 267 7.63 -12.77 18.88
CA VAL A 267 7.55 -11.69 17.91
C VAL A 267 7.46 -10.39 18.69
N ASN A 268 8.52 -9.59 18.59
CA ASN A 268 8.59 -8.28 19.24
C ASN A 268 8.05 -7.22 18.30
N ILE A 269 7.17 -6.36 18.80
CA ILE A 269 6.61 -5.28 18.00
C ILE A 269 7.49 -4.05 18.20
N SER A 270 8.23 -3.73 17.15
CA SER A 270 9.08 -2.55 17.09
C SER A 270 8.29 -1.31 16.68
N ASN A 271 8.98 -0.16 16.72
CA ASN A 271 8.48 1.05 16.10
C ASN A 271 8.64 0.99 14.57
N ASN A 272 8.35 2.12 13.92
CA ASN A 272 8.49 2.30 12.48
C ASN A 272 9.95 2.59 12.03
N VAL A 273 10.95 2.19 12.82
CA VAL A 273 12.37 2.37 12.48
C VAL A 273 12.96 1.06 11.97
N HIS A 274 13.43 1.06 10.73
CA HIS A 274 14.11 -0.09 10.12
C HIS A 274 15.43 0.36 9.51
N LYS A 275 16.56 -0.20 9.96
CA LYS A 275 17.90 0.10 9.43
C LYS A 275 18.20 1.63 9.36
N ASN A 276 17.88 2.34 10.44
CA ASN A 276 17.97 3.81 10.60
C ASN A 276 17.05 4.64 9.67
N TRP A 277 16.07 4.00 9.04
CA TRP A 277 15.00 4.68 8.31
C TRP A 277 13.75 4.77 9.17
N ASN A 278 13.17 5.96 9.28
CA ASN A 278 11.82 6.15 9.79
C ASN A 278 10.84 5.92 8.62
N LEU A 279 10.00 4.90 8.71
CA LEU A 279 9.04 4.54 7.67
C LEU A 279 7.66 5.13 8.01
N TYR A 280 7.00 5.72 7.03
CA TYR A 280 5.64 6.27 7.17
C TYR A 280 4.78 5.80 6.00
N ILE A 281 3.49 5.57 6.25
CA ILE A 281 2.50 5.32 5.20
C ILE A 281 1.50 6.47 5.21
N ILE A 282 1.21 7.02 4.03
CA ILE A 282 0.24 8.11 3.86
C ILE A 282 -1.00 7.58 3.15
N HIS A 283 -2.16 8.11 3.55
CA HIS A 283 -3.46 7.73 3.02
C HIS A 283 -4.57 8.76 3.27
#